data_AF-A0A957ZV89-F1
#
_entry.id   AF-A0A957ZV89-F1
#
_cell.length_a   1.000
_cell.length_b   1.000
_cell.length_c   1.000
_cell.angle_alpha   90.00
_cell.angle_beta   90.00
_cell.angle_gamma   90.00
#
_symmetry.space_group_name_H-M   'P 1'
#
loop_
_entity.id
_entity.type
_entity.pdbx_description
1 polymer ?
#
loop_
_entity_poly.entity_id
_entity_poly.type
_entity_poly.pdbx_seq_one_letter_code
_entity_poly.pdbx_strand_id
1 'polypeptide(L)'
;MKSDKPRRVVGWAIVVLLLGVVLAGCTTVVAPAETAADAMPAMAPEPGKITVMDARSRPSPMAGGNGAAYLVVLNGLDADVQLTSAATDAADVVELHETVDDNGVMRMIPQPDGFTVPAGGSVELKPGG
;
A
#
# COMPACT_ATOMS: atom_id res chain seq x y z
N MET A 1 -32.68 12.52 -61.57
CA MET A 1 -32.85 13.95 -61.93
C MET A 1 -33.98 14.53 -61.11
N LYS A 2 -33.84 15.79 -60.67
CA LYS A 2 -34.61 16.52 -59.63
C LYS A 2 -34.29 16.04 -58.21
N SER A 3 -33.47 16.70 -57.40
CA SER A 3 -33.13 18.13 -57.27
C SER A 3 -34.35 19.04 -57.11
N ASP A 4 -34.30 19.79 -56.00
CA ASP A 4 -34.97 21.07 -55.75
C ASP A 4 -36.48 21.06 -55.48
N LYS A 5 -37.08 21.81 -54.56
CA LYS A 5 -36.65 22.72 -53.46
C LYS A 5 -37.99 23.23 -52.82
N PRO A 6 -38.08 24.40 -52.17
CA PRO A 6 -38.35 24.56 -50.74
C PRO A 6 -39.68 25.28 -50.42
N ARG A 7 -40.03 25.37 -49.14
CA ARG A 7 -40.78 26.53 -48.59
C ARG A 7 -40.23 26.82 -47.18
N ARG A 8 -39.12 27.54 -47.02
CA ARG A 8 -38.96 29.01 -47.04
C ARG A 8 -39.87 29.75 -46.05
N VAL A 9 -39.19 30.39 -45.08
CA VAL A 9 -39.34 31.80 -44.66
C VAL A 9 -40.54 32.01 -43.73
N VAL A 10 -40.36 32.44 -42.48
CA VAL A 10 -40.13 33.83 -42.01
C VAL A 10 -39.83 33.69 -40.50
N GLY A 11 -38.87 34.35 -39.86
CA GLY A 11 -37.93 35.37 -40.29
C GLY A 11 -37.34 36.08 -39.07
N TRP A 12 -36.64 37.17 -39.36
CA TRP A 12 -36.33 38.28 -38.45
C TRP A 12 -35.46 37.90 -37.25
N ALA A 13 -34.17 38.17 -37.25
CA ALA A 13 -33.51 39.48 -37.22
C ALA A 13 -32.57 39.34 -36.00
N ILE A 14 -31.25 39.45 -36.20
CA ILE A 14 -30.47 40.61 -35.74
C ILE A 14 -30.80 40.89 -34.25
N VAL A 15 -29.95 40.59 -33.29
CA VAL A 15 -28.79 41.43 -32.93
C VAL A 15 -27.91 40.64 -31.96
N VAL A 16 -26.66 40.44 -32.38
CA VAL A 16 -25.52 40.18 -31.47
C VAL A 16 -25.23 41.48 -30.75
N LEU A 17 -25.30 41.53 -29.41
CA LEU A 17 -24.48 42.46 -28.62
C LEU A 17 -24.50 42.16 -27.10
N LEU A 18 -23.30 41.81 -26.61
CA LEU A 18 -22.67 42.24 -25.35
C LEU A 18 -23.04 41.63 -23.97
N LEU A 19 -21.95 41.59 -23.18
CA LEU A 19 -21.75 41.28 -21.75
C LEU A 19 -21.83 39.79 -21.40
N GLY A 20 -20.74 39.11 -21.03
CA GLY A 20 -19.67 39.56 -20.15
C GLY A 20 -20.04 39.22 -18.72
N VAL A 21 -19.50 38.09 -18.23
CA VAL A 21 -19.05 37.79 -16.86
C VAL A 21 -18.83 36.28 -16.79
N VAL A 22 -17.55 35.91 -16.81
CA VAL A 22 -17.05 34.59 -16.45
C VAL A 22 -17.15 34.51 -14.92
N LEU A 23 -18.03 33.65 -14.39
CA LEU A 23 -17.94 33.20 -13.01
C LEU A 23 -17.32 31.80 -12.99
N ALA A 24 -16.03 31.77 -12.71
CA ALA A 24 -15.32 30.57 -12.26
C ALA A 24 -15.82 30.21 -10.85
N GLY A 25 -16.76 29.29 -10.75
CA GLY A 25 -17.13 28.63 -9.50
C GLY A 25 -16.36 27.32 -9.36
N CYS A 26 -15.21 27.34 -8.68
CA CYS A 26 -14.52 26.13 -8.26
C CYS A 26 -15.36 25.41 -7.20
N THR A 27 -16.03 24.33 -7.57
CA THR A 27 -16.55 23.37 -6.60
C THR A 27 -15.39 22.48 -6.18
N THR A 28 -14.75 22.77 -5.05
CA THR A 28 -13.83 21.82 -4.44
C THR A 28 -14.66 20.67 -3.88
N VAL A 29 -14.70 19.56 -4.61
CA VAL A 29 -15.14 18.27 -4.09
C VAL A 29 -14.16 17.89 -2.98
N VAL A 30 -14.61 17.95 -1.74
CA VAL A 30 -13.87 17.39 -0.60
C VAL A 30 -14.01 15.88 -0.70
N ALA A 31 -12.94 15.20 -1.10
CA ALA A 31 -12.85 13.74 -1.01
C ALA A 31 -12.90 13.33 0.47
N PRO A 32 -13.54 12.21 0.82
CA PRO A 32 -13.49 11.71 2.18
C PRO A 32 -12.04 11.36 2.50
N ALA A 33 -11.56 11.82 3.65
CA ALA A 33 -10.28 11.42 4.19
C ALA A 33 -10.29 9.90 4.40
N GLU A 34 -9.57 9.17 3.56
CA GLU A 34 -9.11 7.83 3.90
C GLU A 34 -8.35 7.97 5.22
N THR A 35 -8.87 7.34 6.26
CA THR A 35 -8.15 7.19 7.52
C THR A 35 -6.90 6.41 7.19
N ALA A 36 -5.78 7.14 7.08
CA ALA A 36 -4.46 6.57 6.92
C ALA A 36 -4.32 5.47 7.98
N ALA A 37 -4.14 4.23 7.51
CA ALA A 37 -3.64 3.16 8.34
C ALA A 37 -2.40 3.67 9.08
N ASP A 38 -2.21 3.16 10.29
CA ASP A 38 -1.11 3.40 11.22
C ASP A 38 0.24 3.07 10.53
N ALA A 39 0.68 3.92 9.61
CA ALA A 39 1.99 3.87 9.00
C ALA A 39 2.93 4.54 10.00
N MET A 40 3.66 3.72 10.75
CA MET A 40 4.83 4.19 11.48
C MET A 40 5.71 4.98 10.49
N PRO A 41 6.38 6.06 10.93
CA PRO A 41 7.25 6.82 10.07
C PRO A 41 8.27 5.87 9.46
N ALA A 42 8.27 5.74 8.13
CA ALA A 42 9.21 4.91 7.41
C ALA A 42 10.61 5.44 7.67
N MET A 43 11.33 4.81 8.60
CA MET A 43 12.68 5.20 8.93
C MET A 43 13.59 4.67 7.83
N ALA A 44 14.34 5.58 7.20
CA ALA A 44 15.26 5.23 6.13
C ALA A 44 16.38 4.33 6.70
N PRO A 45 16.81 3.30 5.96
CA PRO A 45 17.95 2.48 6.37
C PRO A 45 19.22 3.33 6.52
N GLU A 46 20.00 3.09 7.58
CA GLU A 46 21.29 3.73 7.75
C GLU A 46 22.31 3.17 6.76
N PRO A 47 23.04 4.00 5.98
CA PRO A 47 24.00 3.52 4.99
C PRO A 47 25.05 2.57 5.59
N GLY A 48 25.25 1.42 4.94
CA GLY A 48 26.23 0.41 5.35
C GLY A 48 25.80 -0.46 6.54
N LYS A 49 24.53 -0.42 6.96
CA LYS A 49 24.05 -1.17 8.14
C LYS A 49 22.77 -1.96 7.85
N ILE A 50 22.63 -3.09 8.52
CA ILE A 50 21.35 -3.78 8.70
C ILE A 50 20.82 -3.42 10.07
N THR A 51 19.57 -2.98 10.15
CA THR A 51 18.93 -2.58 11.41
C THR A 51 17.62 -3.34 11.57
N VAL A 52 17.39 -3.90 12.76
CA VAL A 52 16.12 -4.53 13.14
C VAL A 52 15.41 -3.64 14.15
N MET A 53 14.15 -3.33 13.91
CA MET A 53 13.36 -2.40 14.72
C MET A 53 11.97 -2.93 14.98
N ASP A 54 11.28 -2.30 15.93
CA ASP A 54 9.87 -2.59 16.27
C ASP A 54 9.60 -4.06 16.56
N ALA A 55 10.61 -4.75 17.08
CA ALA A 55 10.54 -6.15 17.45
C ALA A 55 9.53 -6.34 18.58
N ARG A 56 8.46 -7.07 18.28
CA ARG A 56 7.35 -7.34 19.18
C ARG A 56 6.89 -8.77 19.04
N SER A 57 6.48 -9.39 20.14
CA SER A 57 5.91 -10.72 20.14
C SER A 57 4.45 -10.72 20.55
N ARG A 58 3.72 -11.73 20.08
CA ARG A 58 2.37 -12.08 20.50
C ARG A 58 2.44 -13.51 21.05
N PRO A 59 2.34 -13.70 22.38
CA PRO A 59 2.35 -15.03 22.96
C PRO A 59 1.08 -15.79 22.58
N SER A 60 1.14 -17.12 22.61
CA SER A 60 -0.05 -17.95 22.45
C SER A 60 -0.98 -17.76 23.65
N PRO A 61 -2.31 -17.71 23.45
CA PRO A 61 -3.27 -17.71 24.55
C PRO A 61 -3.33 -19.07 25.28
N MET A 62 -2.81 -20.13 24.68
CA MET A 62 -2.74 -21.47 25.27
C MET A 62 -1.30 -21.79 25.69
N ALA A 63 -1.14 -22.39 26.89
CA ALA A 63 0.16 -22.86 27.34
C ALA A 63 0.70 -23.93 26.36
N GLY A 64 1.96 -23.75 25.92
CA GLY A 64 2.60 -24.63 24.93
C GLY A 64 2.13 -24.42 23.49
N GLY A 65 1.29 -23.42 23.20
CA GLY A 65 0.93 -23.07 21.83
C GLY A 65 1.95 -22.16 21.16
N ASN A 66 1.86 -22.06 19.83
CA ASN A 66 2.77 -21.25 19.03
C ASN A 66 2.44 -19.75 19.20
N GLY A 67 3.46 -18.95 19.49
CA GLY A 67 3.39 -17.48 19.42
C GLY A 67 3.83 -16.97 18.04
N ALA A 68 3.77 -15.66 17.85
CA ALA A 68 4.30 -14.98 16.67
C ALA A 68 5.20 -13.81 17.07
N ALA A 69 6.20 -13.52 16.25
CA ALA A 69 7.04 -12.33 16.37
C ALA A 69 6.95 -11.49 15.10
N TYR A 70 6.99 -10.18 15.27
CA TYR A 70 6.85 -9.16 14.23
C TYR A 70 7.98 -8.16 14.41
N LEU A 71 8.54 -7.69 13.31
CA LEU A 71 9.69 -6.80 13.29
C LEU A 71 9.83 -6.13 11.93
N VAL A 72 10.64 -5.08 11.87
CA VAL A 72 11.06 -4.45 10.62
C VAL A 72 12.55 -4.68 10.44
N VAL A 73 12.96 -5.17 9.27
CA VAL A 73 14.36 -5.24 8.85
C VAL A 73 14.63 -4.15 7.83
N LEU A 74 15.58 -3.28 8.13
CA LEU A 74 16.08 -2.22 7.26
C LEU A 74 17.43 -2.65 6.69
N ASN A 75 17.57 -2.62 5.37
CA ASN A 75 18.83 -2.91 4.68
C ASN A 75 19.41 -1.63 4.09
N GLY A 76 20.43 -1.06 4.73
CA GLY A 76 21.16 0.11 4.22
C GLY A 76 22.41 -0.24 3.42
N LEU A 77 22.59 -1.50 3.04
CA LEU A 77 23.67 -1.93 2.14
C LEU A 77 23.29 -1.65 0.67
N ASP A 78 24.31 -1.67 -0.19
CA ASP A 78 24.16 -1.51 -1.65
C ASP A 78 23.84 -2.84 -2.37
N ALA A 79 23.47 -3.88 -1.61
CA ALA A 79 23.13 -5.20 -2.13
C ALA A 79 21.95 -5.81 -1.35
N ASP A 80 21.18 -6.65 -2.04
CA ASP A 80 20.07 -7.41 -1.44
C ASP A 80 20.59 -8.40 -0.39
N VAL A 81 19.79 -8.63 0.65
CA VAL A 81 20.09 -9.57 1.73
C VAL A 81 18.92 -10.54 1.88
N GLN A 82 19.20 -11.81 2.16
CA GLN A 82 18.18 -12.78 2.56
C GLN A 82 18.04 -12.85 4.09
N LEU A 83 16.83 -12.63 4.59
CA LEU A 83 16.43 -13.01 5.94
C LEU A 83 15.99 -14.48 5.92
N THR A 84 16.89 -15.39 6.27
CA THR A 84 16.66 -16.85 6.18
C THR A 84 16.21 -17.50 7.49
N SER A 85 16.49 -16.88 8.63
CA SER A 85 16.19 -17.44 9.95
C SER A 85 16.18 -16.39 11.05
N ALA A 86 15.60 -16.75 12.19
CA ALA A 86 15.66 -16.02 13.44
C ALA A 86 15.80 -17.03 14.60
N ALA A 87 16.26 -16.57 15.76
CA ALA A 87 16.43 -17.41 16.95
C ALA A 87 16.02 -16.65 18.21
N THR A 88 15.55 -17.37 19.23
CA THR A 88 15.17 -16.82 20.53
C THR A 88 15.22 -17.90 21.60
N ASP A 89 15.52 -17.51 22.85
CA ASP A 89 15.50 -18.42 24.00
C ASP A 89 14.05 -18.76 24.45
N ALA A 90 13.04 -18.06 23.90
CA ALA A 90 11.64 -18.24 24.28
C ALA A 90 10.92 -19.38 23.55
N ALA A 91 11.55 -19.99 22.54
CA ALA A 91 10.94 -21.05 21.72
C ALA A 91 12.01 -22.05 21.26
N ASP A 92 11.63 -23.33 21.18
CA ASP A 92 12.54 -24.40 20.71
C ASP A 92 12.81 -24.30 19.20
N VAL A 93 11.82 -23.83 18.43
CA VAL A 93 11.88 -23.72 16.96
C VAL A 93 11.31 -22.37 16.54
N VAL A 94 11.99 -21.74 15.57
CA VAL A 94 11.54 -20.49 14.93
C VAL A 94 11.48 -20.72 13.42
N GLU A 95 10.35 -20.37 12.83
CA GLU A 95 10.11 -20.48 11.39
C GLU A 95 9.65 -19.12 10.84
N LEU A 96 10.02 -18.83 9.60
CA LEU A 96 9.54 -17.68 8.84
C LEU A 96 8.26 -18.07 8.10
N HIS A 97 7.23 -17.24 8.19
CA HIS A 97 5.92 -17.50 7.61
C HIS A 97 5.39 -16.25 6.92
N GLU A 98 4.72 -16.43 5.79
CA GLU A 98 3.94 -15.41 5.09
C GLU A 98 2.46 -15.72 5.29
N THR A 99 1.64 -14.69 5.53
CA THR A 99 0.19 -14.88 5.53
C THR A 99 -0.37 -14.51 4.17
N VAL A 100 -1.09 -15.43 3.53
CA VAL A 100 -1.71 -15.21 2.22
C VAL A 100 -3.23 -15.37 2.31
N ASP A 101 -3.96 -14.60 1.51
CA ASP A 101 -5.37 -14.87 1.26
C ASP A 101 -5.49 -15.97 0.20
N ASP A 102 -6.08 -17.09 0.59
CA ASP A 102 -6.43 -18.19 -0.30
C ASP A 102 -7.96 -18.26 -0.37
N ASN A 103 -8.54 -17.53 -1.32
CA ASN A 103 -9.98 -17.50 -1.58
C ASN A 103 -10.82 -17.06 -0.37
N GLY A 104 -10.39 -15.99 0.32
CA GLY A 104 -11.06 -15.48 1.52
C GLY A 104 -10.69 -16.23 2.81
N VAL A 105 -9.77 -17.20 2.73
CA VAL A 105 -9.22 -17.90 3.89
C VAL A 105 -7.76 -17.47 4.08
N MET A 106 -7.48 -16.79 5.20
CA MET A 106 -6.10 -16.44 5.55
C MET A 106 -5.32 -17.70 5.95
N ARG A 107 -4.17 -17.91 5.32
CA ARG A 107 -3.28 -19.05 5.57
C ARG A 107 -1.88 -18.57 5.88
N MET A 108 -1.26 -19.14 6.92
CA MET A 108 0.18 -18.97 7.14
C MET A 108 0.93 -20.06 6.36
N ILE A 109 1.82 -19.63 5.48
CA ILE A 109 2.66 -20.50 4.65
C ILE A 109 4.12 -20.33 5.10
N PRO A 110 4.81 -21.43 5.48
CA PRO A 110 6.23 -21.37 5.80
C PRO A 110 7.06 -20.91 4.60
N GLN A 111 8.04 -20.05 4.86
CA GLN A 111 9.01 -19.54 3.88
C GLN A 111 10.42 -20.01 4.29
N PRO A 112 10.81 -21.26 3.94
CA PRO A 112 12.10 -21.83 4.35
C PRO A 112 13.30 -21.14 3.68
N ASP A 113 13.10 -20.57 2.48
CA ASP A 113 14.12 -19.79 1.78
C ASP A 113 14.24 -18.35 2.32
N GLY A 114 13.29 -17.94 3.17
CA GLY A 114 13.27 -16.63 3.80
C GLY A 114 12.72 -15.50 2.94
N PHE A 115 13.04 -14.26 3.32
CA PHE A 115 12.57 -13.04 2.65
C PHE A 115 13.73 -12.20 2.13
N THR A 116 13.57 -11.67 0.91
CA THR A 116 14.53 -10.71 0.35
C THR A 116 14.32 -9.33 0.93
N VAL A 117 15.36 -8.79 1.54
CA VAL A 117 15.43 -7.39 1.97
C VAL A 117 16.25 -6.62 0.93
N PRO A 118 15.60 -5.83 0.05
CA PRO A 118 16.29 -5.17 -1.05
C PRO A 118 17.32 -4.14 -0.56
N ALA A 119 18.36 -3.91 -1.37
CA ALA A 119 19.36 -2.87 -1.13
C ALA A 119 18.71 -1.49 -0.89
N GLY A 120 19.13 -0.80 0.17
CA GLY A 120 18.55 0.49 0.57
C GLY A 120 17.05 0.43 0.97
N GLY A 121 16.48 -0.76 1.13
CA GLY A 121 15.06 -0.98 1.39
C GLY A 121 14.77 -1.67 2.71
N SER A 122 13.59 -2.27 2.82
CA SER A 122 13.13 -2.92 4.05
C SER A 122 12.14 -4.05 3.79
N VAL A 123 12.00 -4.91 4.79
CA VAL A 123 10.92 -5.91 4.90
C VAL A 123 10.29 -5.74 6.28
N GLU A 124 8.97 -5.69 6.31
CA GLU A 124 8.18 -5.66 7.53
C GLU A 124 7.48 -7.02 7.68
N LEU A 125 7.74 -7.70 8.79
CA LEU A 125 6.99 -8.89 9.19
C LEU A 125 5.87 -8.44 10.13
N LYS A 126 4.62 -8.46 9.66
CA LYS A 126 3.46 -7.97 10.42
C LYS A 126 2.29 -8.97 10.45
N PRO A 127 1.31 -8.79 11.34
CA PRO A 127 0.12 -9.62 11.33
C PRO A 127 -0.63 -9.50 10.00
N GLY A 128 -0.87 -10.62 9.34
CA GLY A 128 -1.64 -10.67 8.08
C GLY A 128 -0.81 -10.65 6.80
N GLY A 129 0.52 -10.66 6.89
CA GLY A 129 1.44 -10.59 5.74
C GLY A 129 2.34 -9.37 5.86
#